data_AF-F2SNB6-F1
#
_entry.id   AF-F2SNB6-F1
#
_cell.length_a   1.000
_cell.length_b   1.000
_cell.length_c   1.000
_cell.angle_alpha   90.00
_cell.angle_beta   90.00
_cell.angle_gamma   90.00
#
_symmetry.space_group_name_H-M   'P 1'
#
loop_
_entity.id
_entity.type
_entity.pdbx_description
1 polymer ?
#
loop_
_entity_poly.entity_id
_entity_poly.type
_entity_poly.pdbx_seq_one_letter_code
_entity_poly.pdbx_strand_id
1 'polypeptide(L)'
;MPGLNFTYEYFCDFVPVLSRDSSSPTNTSNLNPLIHRVLTHYTGSTIYGVGGHSVFISISEDLALKVSYRAGGEHIRHEQSIFKLLQAEPCPYIAHSYFSAPDIIFMELVKNGTLYDRMGQKDKPRLIIKWMQQLCEAAVALENIGYAHGDINPRNILFDDQENVRLVDFDHALKVGEKVEVGEEPLCVATGPTMESQDLVRSSLLWDLCCGT
;
A
#
# COMPACT_ATOMS: atom_id res chain seq x y z
N MET A 1 -5.09 8.31 11.76
CA MET A 1 -4.21 9.38 12.24
C MET A 1 -4.54 10.65 11.47
N PRO A 2 -4.41 11.87 12.02
CA PRO A 2 -4.22 13.01 11.14
C PRO A 2 -2.98 12.71 10.28
N GLY A 3 -3.07 12.89 8.95
CA GLY A 3 -1.93 12.67 8.06
C GLY A 3 -0.68 13.42 8.55
N LEU A 4 0.49 13.04 8.05
CA LEU A 4 1.77 13.65 8.42
C LEU A 4 1.74 15.19 8.33
N ASN A 5 0.97 15.72 7.38
CA ASN A 5 0.79 17.15 7.11
C ASN A 5 2.13 17.86 6.87
N PHE A 6 3.06 17.19 6.19
CA PHE A 6 4.36 17.78 5.86
C PHE A 6 4.22 18.87 4.81
N THR A 7 5.04 19.92 4.94
CA THR A 7 5.27 20.88 3.86
C THR A 7 6.17 20.26 2.79
N TYR A 8 6.17 20.85 1.59
CA TYR A 8 7.04 20.39 0.51
C TYR A 8 8.53 20.49 0.89
N GLU A 9 8.93 21.57 1.56
CA GLU A 9 10.31 21.82 1.98
C GLU A 9 10.78 20.75 2.96
N TYR A 10 9.97 20.45 3.99
CA TYR A 10 10.28 19.40 4.94
C TYR A 10 10.40 18.03 4.26
N PHE A 11 9.51 17.74 3.32
CA PHE A 11 9.58 16.51 2.55
C PHE A 11 10.85 16.40 1.68
N CYS A 12 11.31 17.50 1.09
CA CYS A 12 12.57 17.53 0.33
C CYS A 12 13.78 17.20 1.20
N ASP A 13 13.79 17.63 2.46
CA ASP A 13 14.85 17.29 3.42
C ASP A 13 14.76 15.83 3.89
N PHE A 14 13.55 15.26 3.88
CA PHE A 14 13.27 13.92 4.39
C PHE A 14 13.44 12.81 3.34
N VAL A 15 13.14 13.07 2.07
CA VAL A 15 13.20 12.07 0.97
C VAL A 15 14.57 11.40 0.78
N PRO A 16 15.73 12.09 0.97
CA PRO A 16 17.03 11.44 0.85
C PRO A 16 17.27 10.42 1.97
N VAL A 17 16.70 10.64 3.14
CA VAL A 17 16.80 9.72 4.28
C VAL A 17 15.98 8.45 4.03
N LEU A 18 14.76 8.62 3.51
CA LEU A 18 13.84 7.52 3.21
C LEU A 18 14.35 6.60 2.11
N SER A 19 14.93 7.18 1.06
CA SER A 19 15.36 6.45 -0.13
C SER A 19 16.83 6.04 -0.11
N ARG A 20 17.54 6.25 1.01
CA ARG A 20 18.99 6.04 1.11
C ARG A 20 19.44 4.61 0.76
N ASP A 21 18.62 3.64 1.15
CA ASP A 21 18.90 2.20 1.00
C ASP A 21 18.27 1.64 -0.29
N SER A 22 17.61 2.49 -1.09
CA SER A 22 17.07 2.12 -2.40
C SER A 22 18.21 1.91 -3.40
N SER A 23 18.01 0.99 -4.36
CA SER A 23 18.86 0.84 -5.53
C SER A 23 18.95 2.11 -6.39
N SER A 24 17.99 3.04 -6.24
CA SER A 24 17.98 4.31 -6.94
C SER A 24 17.57 5.48 -6.03
N PRO A 25 18.50 5.96 -5.17
CA PRO A 25 18.21 6.99 -4.18
C PRO A 25 17.66 8.29 -4.79
N THR A 26 16.70 8.89 -4.08
CA THR A 26 16.03 10.14 -4.49
C THR A 26 16.54 11.32 -3.67
N ASN A 27 16.74 12.45 -4.35
CA ASN A 27 17.06 13.73 -3.75
C ASN A 27 16.32 14.85 -4.48
N THR A 28 16.41 16.08 -3.99
CA THR A 28 15.66 17.23 -4.53
C THR A 28 15.94 17.50 -6.02
N SER A 29 17.11 17.12 -6.55
CA SER A 29 17.45 17.35 -7.97
C SER A 29 16.80 16.36 -8.94
N ASN A 30 16.42 15.17 -8.46
CA ASN A 30 15.80 14.13 -9.28
C ASN A 30 14.37 13.77 -8.83
N LEU A 31 13.83 14.52 -7.87
CA LEU A 31 12.48 14.40 -7.35
C LEU A 31 11.46 14.75 -8.44
N ASN A 32 10.37 14.00 -8.49
CA ASN A 32 9.32 14.19 -9.47
C ASN A 32 8.68 15.58 -9.28
N PRO A 33 8.75 16.48 -10.29
CA PRO A 33 8.19 17.83 -10.18
C PRO A 33 6.66 17.83 -10.03
N LEU A 34 5.98 16.72 -10.32
CA LEU A 34 4.55 16.57 -10.05
C LEU A 34 4.21 16.76 -8.58
N ILE A 35 5.09 16.37 -7.65
CA ILE A 35 4.85 16.50 -6.20
C ILE A 35 4.64 17.98 -5.83
N HIS A 36 5.58 18.84 -6.23
CA HIS A 36 5.47 20.27 -6.01
C HIS A 36 4.28 20.90 -6.76
N ARG A 37 4.03 20.45 -8.01
CA ARG A 37 2.90 20.94 -8.81
C ARG A 37 1.55 20.63 -8.17
N VAL A 38 1.37 19.43 -7.61
CA VAL A 38 0.13 19.05 -6.92
C VAL A 38 -0.06 19.93 -5.68
N LEU A 39 0.98 20.06 -4.85
CA LEU A 39 0.92 20.84 -3.61
C LEU A 39 0.64 22.33 -3.85
N THR A 40 1.12 22.87 -4.97
CA THR A 40 0.88 24.28 -5.34
C THR A 40 -0.43 24.51 -6.09
N HIS A 41 -0.93 23.51 -6.83
CA HIS A 41 -2.15 23.63 -7.62
C HIS A 41 -3.42 23.41 -6.79
N TYR A 42 -3.41 22.44 -5.87
CA TYR A 42 -4.56 22.13 -5.03
C TYR A 42 -4.44 22.86 -3.69
N THR A 43 -5.17 23.96 -3.53
CA THR A 43 -5.19 24.74 -2.28
C THR A 43 -5.65 23.87 -1.11
N GLY A 44 -4.87 23.86 -0.03
CA GLY A 44 -5.15 23.05 1.16
C GLY A 44 -4.66 21.61 1.08
N SER A 45 -4.00 21.22 -0.03
CA SER A 45 -3.36 19.92 -0.12
C SER A 45 -2.19 19.78 0.85
N THR A 46 -2.02 18.58 1.40
CA THR A 46 -0.93 18.27 2.34
C THR A 46 -0.37 16.89 2.06
N ILE A 47 0.92 16.69 2.36
CA ILE A 47 1.52 15.36 2.35
C ILE A 47 0.90 14.58 3.52
N TYR A 48 0.04 13.63 3.18
CA TYR A 48 -0.72 12.83 4.11
C TYR A 48 0.07 11.61 4.58
N GLY A 49 0.82 10.99 3.67
CA GLY A 49 1.60 9.79 3.90
C GLY A 49 2.82 9.71 2.99
N VAL A 50 3.76 8.85 3.36
CA VAL A 50 5.05 8.67 2.69
C VAL A 50 5.31 7.18 2.63
N GLY A 51 5.46 6.63 1.43
CA GLY A 51 5.77 5.21 1.19
C GLY A 51 7.24 5.00 0.81
N GLY A 52 7.59 3.78 0.40
CA GLY A 52 8.95 3.45 -0.05
C GLY A 52 9.34 4.13 -1.38
N HIS A 53 8.36 4.29 -2.28
CA HIS A 53 8.61 4.75 -3.66
C HIS A 53 7.73 5.93 -4.11
N SER A 54 6.81 6.37 -3.24
CA SER A 54 5.81 7.36 -3.58
C SER A 54 5.37 8.18 -2.35
N VAL A 55 4.85 9.37 -2.62
CA VAL A 55 4.22 10.24 -1.62
C VAL A 55 2.71 10.21 -1.81
N PHE A 56 1.97 10.26 -0.71
CA PHE A 56 0.52 10.33 -0.68
C PHE A 56 0.09 11.74 -0.27
N ILE A 57 -0.58 12.46 -1.17
CA ILE A 57 -0.96 13.87 -1.00
C ILE A 57 -2.48 13.96 -0.91
N SER A 58 -3.01 14.46 0.21
CA SER A 58 -4.44 14.75 0.33
C SER A 58 -4.79 15.98 -0.52
N ILE A 59 -5.90 15.96 -1.25
CA ILE A 59 -6.39 17.13 -2.01
C ILE A 59 -7.83 17.53 -1.67
N SER A 60 -8.61 16.63 -1.06
CA SER A 60 -9.93 16.90 -0.48
C SER A 60 -10.15 16.06 0.79
N GLU A 61 -11.39 16.00 1.29
CA GLU A 61 -11.71 15.18 2.44
C GLU A 61 -11.64 13.67 2.18
N ASP A 62 -11.84 13.25 0.95
CA ASP A 62 -12.05 11.86 0.51
C ASP A 62 -11.16 11.44 -0.68
N LEU A 63 -10.34 12.37 -1.20
CA LEU A 63 -9.49 12.16 -2.35
C LEU A 63 -8.01 12.47 -2.05
N ALA A 64 -7.14 11.59 -2.52
CA ALA A 64 -5.71 11.74 -2.45
C ALA A 64 -5.02 11.29 -3.74
N LEU A 65 -3.79 11.78 -3.92
CA LEU A 65 -2.91 11.50 -5.04
C LEU A 65 -1.70 10.73 -4.52
N LYS A 66 -1.49 9.51 -5.01
CA LYS A 66 -0.21 8.80 -4.87
C LYS A 66 0.69 9.24 -6.04
N VAL A 67 1.84 9.85 -5.74
CA VAL A 67 2.79 10.37 -6.74
C VAL A 67 4.13 9.69 -6.55
N SER A 68 4.72 9.14 -7.61
CA SER A 68 6.05 8.51 -7.52
C SER A 68 7.12 9.54 -7.19
N TYR A 69 8.13 9.12 -6.42
CA TYR A 69 9.27 9.98 -6.09
C TYR A 69 10.09 10.38 -7.31
N ARG A 70 10.15 9.52 -8.33
CA ARG A 70 10.89 9.78 -9.58
C ARG A 70 9.97 9.61 -10.77
N ALA A 71 10.15 10.45 -11.77
CA ALA A 71 9.46 10.31 -13.05
C ALA A 71 9.81 8.96 -13.68
N GLY A 72 8.81 8.28 -14.23
CA GLY A 72 8.97 6.93 -14.74
C GLY A 72 9.25 5.91 -13.63
N GLY A 73 8.63 6.04 -12.45
CA GLY A 73 8.73 5.03 -11.40
C GLY A 73 8.14 3.67 -11.81
N GLU A 74 8.87 2.58 -11.61
CA GLU A 74 8.38 1.22 -11.94
C GLU A 74 7.28 0.75 -11.00
N HIS A 75 7.43 1.00 -9.69
CA HIS A 75 6.46 0.62 -8.67
C HIS A 75 5.07 1.21 -8.92
N ILE A 76 4.97 2.52 -9.19
CA ILE A 76 3.68 3.15 -9.47
C ILE A 76 3.06 2.64 -10.78
N ARG A 77 3.87 2.34 -11.81
CA ARG A 77 3.35 1.76 -13.06
C ARG A 77 2.81 0.35 -12.85
N HIS A 78 3.51 -0.43 -12.01
CA HIS A 78 3.08 -1.75 -11.61
C HIS A 78 1.76 -1.69 -10.87
N GLU A 79 1.66 -0.87 -9.83
CA GLU A 79 0.43 -0.66 -9.07
C GLU A 79 -0.73 -0.15 -9.95
N GLN A 80 -0.48 0.77 -10.89
CA GLN A 80 -1.45 1.21 -11.89
C GLN A 80 -1.97 0.05 -12.75
N SER A 81 -1.11 -0.91 -13.10
CA SER A 81 -1.51 -2.09 -13.86
C SER A 81 -2.43 -3.00 -13.04
N ILE A 82 -2.18 -3.15 -11.74
CA ILE A 82 -3.02 -3.91 -10.82
C ILE A 82 -4.39 -3.25 -10.68
N PHE A 83 -4.44 -1.94 -10.42
CA PHE A 83 -5.71 -1.21 -10.33
C PHE A 83 -6.53 -1.30 -11.62
N LYS A 84 -5.87 -1.26 -12.78
CA LYS A 84 -6.54 -1.44 -14.07
C LYS A 84 -7.20 -2.82 -14.20
N LEU A 85 -6.58 -3.88 -13.68
CA LEU A 85 -7.17 -5.22 -13.67
C LEU A 85 -8.33 -5.31 -12.67
N LEU A 86 -8.18 -4.71 -11.50
CA LEU A 86 -9.23 -4.66 -10.47
C LEU A 86 -10.50 -3.89 -10.89
N GLN A 87 -10.43 -3.05 -11.94
CA GLN A 87 -11.63 -2.40 -12.48
C GLN A 87 -12.66 -3.38 -13.04
N ALA A 88 -12.24 -4.57 -13.48
CA ALA A 88 -13.15 -5.60 -13.99
C ALA A 88 -13.94 -6.29 -12.87
N GLU A 89 -13.33 -6.44 -11.70
CA GLU A 89 -13.90 -7.12 -10.53
C GLU A 89 -13.62 -6.29 -9.26
N PRO A 90 -14.37 -5.19 -9.03
CA PRO A 90 -14.14 -4.31 -7.90
C PRO A 90 -14.41 -5.00 -6.56
N CYS A 91 -13.51 -4.81 -5.58
CA CYS A 91 -13.68 -5.31 -4.22
C CYS A 91 -13.87 -4.13 -3.25
N PRO A 92 -14.92 -4.14 -2.39
CA PRO A 92 -15.17 -3.06 -1.42
C PRO A 92 -14.10 -2.97 -0.32
N TYR A 93 -13.24 -3.98 -0.19
CA TYR A 93 -12.18 -4.05 0.83
C TYR A 93 -10.80 -3.70 0.29
N ILE A 94 -10.71 -3.27 -0.97
CA ILE A 94 -9.52 -2.66 -1.58
C ILE A 94 -9.79 -1.17 -1.76
N ALA A 95 -8.79 -0.33 -1.49
CA ALA A 95 -8.93 1.11 -1.72
C ALA A 95 -9.15 1.41 -3.21
N HIS A 96 -10.09 2.33 -3.48
CA HIS A 96 -10.51 2.57 -4.85
C HIS A 96 -9.56 3.53 -5.59
N SER A 97 -9.11 3.14 -6.79
CA SER A 97 -8.43 4.03 -7.74
C SER A 97 -9.46 4.62 -8.72
N TYR A 98 -9.64 5.94 -8.66
CA TYR A 98 -10.56 6.67 -9.55
C TYR A 98 -9.97 6.89 -10.94
N PHE A 99 -8.67 7.17 -11.01
CA PHE A 99 -7.97 7.48 -12.25
C PHE A 99 -6.47 7.29 -12.11
N SER A 100 -5.80 6.88 -13.19
CA SER A 100 -4.34 6.74 -13.27
C SER A 100 -3.79 7.50 -14.46
N ALA A 101 -2.72 8.25 -14.24
CA ALA A 101 -1.94 8.93 -15.28
C ALA A 101 -0.44 8.69 -15.03
N PRO A 102 0.46 9.03 -15.97
CA PRO A 102 1.89 8.82 -15.75
C PRO A 102 2.35 9.40 -14.40
N ASP A 103 2.98 8.55 -13.59
CA ASP A 103 3.51 8.87 -12.26
C ASP A 103 2.50 9.32 -11.18
N ILE A 104 1.19 9.13 -11.42
CA ILE A 104 0.16 9.56 -10.47
C ILE A 104 -1.06 8.62 -10.45
N ILE A 105 -1.58 8.36 -9.25
CA ILE A 105 -2.84 7.64 -9.02
C ILE A 105 -3.77 8.53 -8.19
N PHE A 106 -4.97 8.78 -8.70
CA PHE A 106 -6.06 9.42 -7.95
C PHE A 106 -6.85 8.31 -7.25
N MET A 107 -6.95 8.38 -5.93
CA MET A 107 -7.56 7.31 -5.14
C MET A 107 -8.21 7.81 -3.86
N GLU A 108 -9.03 6.93 -3.29
CA GLU A 108 -9.72 7.12 -2.02
C GLU A 108 -8.77 7.50 -0.88
N LEU A 109 -9.12 8.53 -0.11
CA LEU A 109 -8.41 8.93 1.10
C LEU A 109 -9.08 8.32 2.34
N VAL A 110 -8.44 7.30 2.92
CA VAL A 110 -8.95 6.58 4.10
C VAL A 110 -8.30 7.12 5.38
N LYS A 111 -9.11 7.70 6.29
CA LYS A 111 -8.60 8.51 7.42
C LYS A 111 -8.54 7.83 8.78
N ASN A 112 -9.24 6.72 8.99
CA ASN A 112 -9.36 6.14 10.34
C ASN A 112 -8.16 5.27 10.77
N GLY A 113 -6.99 5.55 10.20
CA GLY A 113 -5.72 4.94 10.58
C GLY A 113 -5.56 3.51 10.09
N THR A 114 -4.43 2.92 10.47
CA THR A 114 -4.00 1.59 10.04
C THR A 114 -4.33 0.52 11.10
N LEU A 115 -4.09 -0.75 10.78
CA LEU A 115 -4.15 -1.85 11.74
C LEU A 115 -3.01 -1.72 12.75
N TYR A 116 -1.84 -1.27 12.32
CA TYR A 116 -0.71 -0.95 13.20
C TYR A 116 -1.13 0.01 14.31
N ASP A 117 -1.86 1.07 13.98
CA ASP A 117 -2.37 2.05 14.96
C ASP A 117 -3.36 1.42 15.96
N ARG A 118 -4.19 0.48 15.51
CA ARG A 118 -5.16 -0.24 16.34
C ARG A 118 -4.50 -1.25 17.26
N MET A 119 -3.40 -1.86 16.84
CA MET A 119 -2.68 -2.84 17.67
C MET A 119 -2.16 -2.22 18.98
N GLY A 120 -1.81 -0.93 18.95
CA GLY A 120 -1.41 -0.17 20.14
C GLY A 120 -2.57 0.28 21.05
N GLN A 121 -3.81 0.22 20.58
CA GLN A 121 -5.00 0.63 21.34
C GLN A 121 -5.52 -0.56 22.16
N LYS A 122 -5.50 -0.42 23.50
CA LYS A 122 -5.95 -1.47 24.42
C LYS A 122 -7.47 -1.50 24.62
N ASP A 123 -8.13 -0.36 24.48
CA ASP A 123 -9.54 -0.19 24.88
C ASP A 123 -10.54 -0.32 23.71
N LYS A 124 -10.06 -0.42 22.47
CA LYS A 124 -10.96 -0.60 21.31
C LYS A 124 -11.31 -2.08 21.10
N PRO A 125 -12.60 -2.44 20.93
CA PRO A 125 -13.00 -3.77 20.49
C PRO A 125 -12.33 -4.13 19.17
N ARG A 126 -11.70 -5.30 19.11
CA ARG A 126 -11.05 -5.80 17.90
C ARG A 126 -12.01 -6.71 17.16
N LEU A 127 -12.47 -6.28 15.99
CA LEU A 127 -13.38 -7.05 15.14
C LEU A 127 -12.58 -8.07 14.29
N ILE A 128 -11.70 -8.84 14.93
CA ILE A 128 -10.67 -9.66 14.26
C ILE A 128 -11.30 -10.57 13.19
N ILE A 129 -12.38 -11.28 13.53
CA ILE A 129 -13.05 -12.19 12.59
C ILE A 129 -13.61 -11.42 11.38
N LYS A 130 -14.22 -10.25 11.60
CA LYS A 130 -14.71 -9.37 10.53
C LYS A 130 -13.54 -8.94 9.64
N TRP A 131 -12.46 -8.45 10.22
CA TRP A 131 -11.31 -7.95 9.46
C TRP A 131 -10.63 -9.07 8.68
N MET A 132 -10.45 -10.25 9.27
CA MET A 132 -9.92 -11.43 8.57
C MET A 132 -10.80 -11.80 7.38
N GLN A 133 -12.13 -11.87 7.56
CA GLN A 133 -13.04 -12.17 6.46
C GLN A 133 -12.91 -11.15 5.32
N GLN A 134 -12.90 -9.86 5.63
CA GLN A 134 -12.78 -8.81 4.62
C GLN A 134 -11.42 -8.82 3.91
N LEU A 135 -10.34 -9.14 4.62
CA LEU A 135 -9.02 -9.34 4.03
C LEU A 135 -8.98 -10.57 3.13
N CYS A 136 -9.65 -11.67 3.49
CA CYS A 136 -9.82 -12.82 2.61
C CYS A 136 -10.53 -12.42 1.30
N GLU A 137 -11.59 -11.62 1.40
CA GLU A 137 -12.33 -11.14 0.22
C GLU A 137 -11.47 -10.21 -0.67
N ALA A 138 -10.61 -9.37 -0.07
CA ALA A 138 -9.61 -8.59 -0.82
C ALA A 138 -8.56 -9.49 -1.50
N ALA A 139 -8.04 -10.50 -0.80
CA ALA A 139 -7.05 -11.43 -1.33
C ALA A 139 -7.62 -12.29 -2.47
N VAL A 140 -8.88 -12.72 -2.37
CA VAL A 140 -9.58 -13.44 -3.45
C VAL A 140 -9.76 -12.54 -4.67
N ALA A 141 -10.06 -11.25 -4.49
CA ALA A 141 -10.17 -10.32 -5.61
C ALA A 141 -8.85 -10.18 -6.38
N LEU A 142 -7.71 -10.14 -5.68
CA LEU A 142 -6.38 -10.18 -6.30
C LEU A 142 -6.11 -11.52 -6.99
N GLU A 143 -6.46 -12.63 -6.34
CA GLU A 143 -6.26 -13.96 -6.91
C GLU A 143 -7.04 -14.15 -8.22
N ASN A 144 -8.28 -13.63 -8.28
CA ASN A 144 -9.12 -13.69 -9.48
C ASN A 144 -8.50 -12.96 -10.68
N ILE A 145 -7.69 -11.92 -10.45
CA ILE A 145 -6.92 -11.24 -11.51
C ILE A 145 -5.53 -11.84 -11.71
N GLY A 146 -5.19 -12.91 -11.00
CA GLY A 146 -3.94 -13.66 -11.11
C GLY A 146 -2.78 -13.09 -10.30
N TYR A 147 -3.05 -12.32 -9.24
CA TYR A 147 -2.03 -11.69 -8.39
C TYR A 147 -2.20 -12.03 -6.90
N ALA A 148 -1.10 -11.97 -6.16
CA ALA A 148 -1.07 -11.88 -4.70
C ALA A 148 -0.59 -10.47 -4.31
N HIS A 149 -0.90 -10.01 -3.09
CA HIS A 149 -0.53 -8.66 -2.68
C HIS A 149 0.98 -8.52 -2.46
N GLY A 150 1.64 -9.55 -1.92
CA GLY A 150 3.09 -9.58 -1.71
C GLY A 150 3.61 -8.77 -0.52
N ASP A 151 2.81 -7.85 0.03
CA ASP A 151 3.17 -7.02 1.21
C ASP A 151 1.97 -6.75 2.15
N ILE A 152 1.25 -7.81 2.57
CA ILE A 152 0.18 -7.65 3.57
C ILE A 152 0.80 -7.50 4.95
N ASN A 153 0.89 -6.26 5.43
CA ASN A 153 1.34 -5.94 6.77
C ASN A 153 0.35 -4.98 7.47
N PRO A 154 0.42 -4.79 8.81
CA PRO A 154 -0.52 -3.94 9.53
C PRO A 154 -0.56 -2.46 9.10
N ARG A 155 0.44 -1.95 8.37
CA ARG A 155 0.46 -0.57 7.85
C ARG A 155 -0.34 -0.43 6.55
N ASN A 156 -0.42 -1.50 5.77
CA ASN A 156 -1.15 -1.56 4.49
C ASN A 156 -2.63 -1.93 4.65
N ILE A 157 -3.12 -2.04 5.89
CA ILE A 157 -4.52 -2.31 6.21
C ILE A 157 -5.11 -1.07 6.89
N LEU A 158 -5.89 -0.30 6.15
CA LEU A 158 -6.56 0.92 6.64
C LEU A 158 -8.01 0.62 7.01
N PHE A 159 -8.68 1.61 7.62
CA PHE A 159 -10.07 1.47 8.04
C PHE A 159 -10.94 2.64 7.58
N ASP A 160 -12.11 2.33 7.04
CA ASP A 160 -13.14 3.31 6.73
C ASP A 160 -13.93 3.74 7.98
N ASP A 161 -14.93 4.59 7.80
CA ASP A 161 -15.77 5.14 8.89
C ASP A 161 -16.66 4.08 9.57
N GLN A 162 -16.81 2.90 8.96
CA GLN A 162 -17.62 1.79 9.46
C GLN A 162 -16.76 0.64 10.02
N GLU A 163 -15.48 0.89 10.29
CA GLU A 163 -14.51 -0.11 10.76
C GLU A 163 -14.43 -1.33 9.82
N ASN A 164 -14.56 -1.11 8.51
CA ASN A 164 -14.19 -2.09 7.49
C ASN A 164 -12.75 -1.85 7.03
N VAL A 165 -12.08 -2.93 6.63
CA VAL A 165 -10.72 -2.84 6.10
C VAL A 165 -10.69 -2.23 4.70
N ARG A 166 -9.61 -1.52 4.41
CA ARG A 166 -9.20 -1.07 3.07
C ARG A 166 -7.75 -1.49 2.87
N LEU A 167 -7.52 -2.51 2.06
CA LEU A 167 -6.20 -2.94 1.64
C LEU A 167 -5.63 -1.92 0.64
N VAL A 168 -4.38 -1.51 0.85
CA VAL A 168 -3.68 -0.50 0.04
C VAL A 168 -2.27 -0.98 -0.30
N ASP A 169 -1.64 -0.27 -1.25
CA ASP A 169 -0.23 -0.38 -1.62
C ASP A 169 0.14 -1.67 -2.38
N PHE A 170 -0.10 -1.65 -3.70
CA PHE A 170 0.16 -2.80 -4.58
C PHE A 170 1.52 -2.71 -5.28
N ASP A 171 2.45 -1.89 -4.77
CA ASP A 171 3.79 -1.69 -5.34
C ASP A 171 4.60 -3.01 -5.41
N HIS A 172 4.27 -3.99 -4.56
CA HIS A 172 4.89 -5.31 -4.43
C HIS A 172 4.01 -6.48 -4.88
N ALA A 173 2.88 -6.22 -5.56
CA ALA A 173 2.00 -7.30 -6.00
C ALA A 173 2.72 -8.27 -6.95
N LEU A 174 2.52 -9.58 -6.76
CA LEU A 174 3.23 -10.61 -7.51
C LEU A 174 2.25 -11.43 -8.31
N LYS A 175 2.63 -11.85 -9.52
CA LYS A 175 1.78 -12.75 -10.28
C LYS A 175 1.78 -14.12 -9.62
N VAL A 176 0.60 -14.72 -9.45
CA VAL A 176 0.49 -16.05 -8.84
C VAL A 176 1.27 -17.07 -9.69
N GLY A 177 2.17 -17.80 -9.02
CA GLY A 177 3.05 -18.80 -9.67
C GLY A 177 4.41 -18.27 -10.14
N GLU A 178 4.73 -16.98 -9.96
CA GLU A 178 6.10 -16.50 -10.12
C GLU A 178 7.00 -16.99 -8.98
N LYS A 179 8.26 -17.32 -9.31
CA LYS A 179 9.29 -17.64 -8.31
C LYS A 179 9.78 -16.36 -7.65
N VAL A 180 9.65 -16.28 -6.34
CA VAL A 180 10.20 -15.17 -5.54
C VAL A 180 11.59 -15.55 -5.03
N GLU A 181 12.57 -14.67 -5.16
CA GLU A 181 13.82 -14.77 -4.40
C GLU A 181 13.50 -14.41 -2.95
N VAL A 182 13.37 -15.41 -2.08
CA VAL A 182 13.11 -15.21 -0.65
C VAL A 182 14.37 -14.63 -0.01
N GLY A 183 14.35 -13.34 0.29
CA GLY A 183 15.23 -12.74 1.31
C GLY A 183 14.70 -13.11 2.69
N GLU A 184 15.63 -13.53 3.58
CA GLU A 184 15.47 -14.05 4.96
C GLU A 184 14.08 -14.53 5.43
N GLU A 185 14.05 -15.79 5.90
CA GLU A 185 12.87 -16.45 6.48
C GLU A 185 12.09 -15.52 7.45
N PRO A 186 10.75 -15.41 7.29
CA PRO A 186 9.94 -14.64 8.21
C PRO A 186 10.00 -15.29 9.60
N LEU A 187 10.17 -14.45 10.62
CA LEU A 187 10.28 -14.87 12.02
C LEU A 187 8.90 -15.23 12.59
N CYS A 188 8.20 -16.21 11.99
CA CYS A 188 7.05 -16.84 12.61
C CYS A 188 7.54 -17.90 13.62
N VAL A 189 7.74 -17.49 14.88
CA VAL A 189 7.77 -18.43 16.00
C VAL A 189 6.34 -18.94 16.22
N ALA A 190 5.93 -19.90 15.41
CA ALA A 190 4.76 -20.73 15.66
C ALA A 190 5.16 -22.19 15.39
N THR A 191 5.30 -22.95 16.47
CA THR A 191 5.59 -24.38 16.45
C THR A 191 4.44 -25.15 15.78
N GLY A 192 4.61 -25.48 14.51
CA GLY A 192 3.72 -26.33 13.70
C GLY A 192 4.53 -27.03 12.60
N PRO A 193 4.03 -28.14 12.02
CA PRO A 193 4.83 -29.01 11.17
C PRO A 193 5.29 -28.27 9.92
N THR A 194 6.55 -28.48 9.53
CA THR A 194 7.15 -28.01 8.28
C THR A 194 6.32 -28.49 7.09
N MET A 195 5.64 -27.57 6.40
CA MET A 195 4.96 -27.81 5.13
C MET A 195 5.88 -27.42 3.97
N GLU A 196 5.94 -28.25 2.93
CA GLU A 196 6.81 -28.06 1.77
C GLU A 196 6.37 -26.87 0.90
N SER A 197 7.35 -26.19 0.28
CA SER A 197 7.19 -24.97 -0.52
C SER A 197 6.23 -25.07 -1.71
N GLN A 198 5.83 -26.27 -2.11
CA GLN A 198 4.88 -26.51 -3.20
C GLN A 198 3.42 -26.38 -2.77
N ASP A 199 3.11 -26.49 -1.47
CA ASP A 199 1.74 -26.40 -0.95
C ASP A 199 1.29 -24.97 -0.62
N LEU A 200 2.25 -24.04 -0.50
CA LEU A 200 2.01 -22.60 -0.29
C LEU A 200 1.36 -21.90 -1.49
N VAL A 201 1.38 -22.52 -2.68
CA VAL A 201 0.93 -21.93 -3.95
C VAL A 201 -0.59 -22.01 -4.15
N ARG A 202 -1.34 -22.65 -3.23
CA ARG A 202 -2.79 -22.85 -3.37
C ARG A 202 -3.67 -21.80 -2.69
N SER A 203 -3.09 -20.84 -1.98
CA SER A 203 -3.86 -19.78 -1.31
C SER A 203 -3.02 -18.51 -1.22
N SER A 204 -3.41 -17.48 -1.97
CA SER A 204 -2.74 -16.16 -2.00
C SER A 204 -2.64 -15.55 -0.59
N LEU A 205 -3.64 -15.77 0.25
CA LEU A 205 -3.66 -15.31 1.63
C LEU A 205 -2.67 -16.07 2.53
N LEU A 206 -2.51 -17.39 2.35
CA LEU A 206 -1.48 -18.15 3.07
C LEU A 206 -0.08 -17.72 2.63
N TRP A 207 0.12 -17.46 1.34
CA TRP A 207 1.36 -16.89 0.84
C TRP A 207 1.66 -15.52 1.45
N ASP A 208 0.70 -14.60 1.43
CA ASP A 208 0.88 -13.25 1.97
C ASP A 208 1.03 -13.24 3.51
N LEU A 209 0.34 -14.13 4.24
CA LEU A 209 0.51 -14.30 5.70
C LEU A 209 1.81 -15.02 6.08
N CYS A 210 2.33 -15.91 5.23
CA CYS A 210 3.56 -16.64 5.48
C CYS A 210 4.82 -15.93 4.99
N CYS A 211 4.71 -14.98 4.07
CA CYS A 211 5.86 -14.27 3.47
C CYS A 211 5.89 -12.76 3.76
N GLY A 212 4.88 -12.20 4.43
CA GLY A 212 4.86 -10.79 4.83
C GLY A 212 5.90 -10.48 5.91
N THR A 213 6.79 -9.53 5.62
CA THR A 213 7.86 -9.01 6.49
C THR A 213 7.38 -8.07 7.58
#